data_AF-A0A4P6L292-F1
#
_entry.id   AF-A0A4P6L292-F1
#
_cell.length_a   1.000
_cell.length_b   1.000
_cell.length_c   1.000
_cell.angle_alpha   90.00
_cell.angle_beta   90.00
_cell.angle_gamma   90.00
#
_symmetry.space_group_name_H-M   'P 1'
#
loop_
_entity.id
_entity.type
_entity.pdbx_description
1 polymer ?
#
loop_
_entity_poly.entity_id
_entity_poly.type
_entity_poly.pdbx_seq_one_letter_code
_entity_poly.pdbx_strand_id
1 'polypeptide(L)'
;MRERGRQGGISLTGLIVVLALIGVIGVLAMKILPTYTEYRAVNDAIAKARAAGGTPQEMRAAFDRSAEVNYISSISGRDLTIERVNGELEVSFAYDKKIHLAGPASVLLEYSGSTAKGGQATAE
;
A
#
# COMPACT_ATOMS: atom_id res chain seq x y z
N MET A 1 1.30 -54.34 22.17
CA MET A 1 1.51 -54.47 20.71
C MET A 1 1.32 -53.10 20.09
N ARG A 2 2.30 -52.61 19.31
CA ARG A 2 2.28 -51.27 18.69
C ARG A 2 1.51 -51.34 17.38
N GLU A 3 0.30 -50.78 17.31
CA GLU A 3 -0.42 -50.66 16.04
C GLU A 3 -0.25 -49.27 15.42
N ARG A 4 0.58 -49.30 14.38
CA ARG A 4 0.78 -48.40 13.23
C ARG A 4 -0.15 -47.18 13.16
N GLY A 5 0.45 -45.99 13.27
CA GLY A 5 -0.21 -44.73 12.94
C GLY A 5 -0.82 -44.79 11.54
N ARG A 6 -2.12 -44.53 11.45
CA ARG A 6 -2.84 -44.36 10.18
C ARG A 6 -2.20 -43.19 9.44
N GLN A 7 -1.38 -43.47 8.42
CA GLN A 7 -0.90 -42.45 7.49
C GLN A 7 -2.12 -41.96 6.69
N GLY A 8 -2.75 -40.90 7.19
CA GLY A 8 -3.75 -40.15 6.46
C GLY A 8 -3.05 -39.21 5.48
N GLY A 9 -2.75 -39.69 4.28
CA GLY A 9 -2.31 -38.83 3.19
C GLY A 9 -3.40 -37.82 2.82
N ILE A 10 -2.99 -36.68 2.23
CA ILE A 10 -3.95 -35.73 1.62
C ILE A 10 -4.67 -36.45 0.48
N SER A 11 -6.01 -36.38 0.46
CA SER A 11 -6.79 -36.89 -0.66
C SER A 11 -6.53 -36.05 -1.92
N LEU A 12 -6.66 -36.63 -3.11
CA LEU A 12 -6.51 -35.87 -4.37
C LEU A 12 -7.44 -34.64 -4.40
N THR A 13 -8.67 -34.79 -3.89
CA THR A 13 -9.61 -33.69 -3.73
C THR A 13 -9.09 -32.61 -2.78
N GLY A 14 -8.52 -33.01 -1.63
CA GLY A 14 -7.88 -32.09 -0.70
C GLY A 14 -6.70 -31.35 -1.33
N LEU A 15 -5.89 -32.03 -2.13
CA LEU A 15 -4.78 -31.43 -2.86
C LEU A 15 -5.28 -30.37 -3.87
N ILE A 16 -6.31 -30.69 -4.66
CA ILE A 16 -6.89 -29.75 -5.63
C ILE A 16 -7.43 -28.49 -4.92
N VAL A 17 -8.14 -28.64 -3.81
CA VAL A 17 -8.66 -27.50 -3.04
C VAL A 17 -7.51 -26.63 -2.52
N VAL A 18 -6.46 -27.24 -1.97
CA VAL A 18 -5.28 -26.50 -1.49
C VAL A 18 -4.59 -25.76 -2.63
N LEU A 19 -4.40 -26.40 -3.79
CA LEU A 19 -3.81 -25.76 -4.97
C LEU A 19 -4.66 -24.60 -5.49
N ALA A 20 -5.99 -24.74 -5.49
CA ALA A 20 -6.90 -23.67 -5.88
C ALA A 20 -6.78 -22.46 -4.93
N LEU A 21 -6.73 -22.68 -3.62
CA LEU A 21 -6.54 -21.62 -2.62
C LEU A 21 -5.19 -20.91 -2.79
N ILE A 22 -4.12 -21.68 -3.00
CA ILE A 22 -2.79 -21.12 -3.28
C ILE A 22 -2.82 -20.28 -4.55
N GLY A 23 -3.51 -20.74 -5.61
CA GLY A 23 -3.66 -20.01 -6.85
C GLY A 23 -4.34 -18.64 -6.65
N VAL A 24 -5.43 -18.59 -5.89
CA VAL A 24 -6.11 -17.33 -5.56
C VAL A 24 -5.20 -16.39 -4.78
N ILE A 25 -4.53 -16.89 -3.73
CA ILE A 25 -3.59 -16.10 -2.92
C ILE A 25 -2.42 -15.59 -3.79
N GLY A 26 -1.91 -16.43 -4.69
CA GLY A 26 -0.83 -16.07 -5.61
C GLY A 26 -1.21 -14.91 -6.53
N VAL A 27 -2.41 -14.95 -7.12
CA VAL A 27 -2.92 -13.85 -7.97
C VAL A 27 -3.09 -12.56 -7.17
N LEU A 28 -3.62 -12.65 -5.95
CA LEU A 28 -3.76 -11.48 -5.07
C LEU A 28 -2.39 -10.87 -4.74
N ALA A 29 -1.42 -11.71 -4.33
CA ALA A 29 -0.08 -11.25 -4.01
C ALA A 29 0.58 -10.55 -5.21
N MET A 30 0.50 -11.13 -6.41
CA MET A 30 1.05 -10.53 -7.63
C MET A 30 0.43 -9.16 -7.95
N LYS A 31 -0.87 -8.97 -7.67
CA LYS A 31 -1.56 -7.69 -7.89
C LYS A 31 -1.26 -6.65 -6.81
N ILE A 32 -1.11 -7.07 -5.55
CA ILE A 32 -0.87 -6.16 -4.41
C ILE A 32 0.58 -5.65 -4.40
N LEU A 33 1.56 -6.50 -4.75
CA LEU A 33 2.99 -6.14 -4.75
C LEU A 33 3.34 -4.83 -5.48
N PRO A 34 2.88 -4.58 -6.74
CA PRO A 34 3.16 -3.31 -7.40
C PRO A 34 2.52 -2.12 -6.67
N THR A 35 1.31 -2.28 -6.13
CA THR A 35 0.62 -1.20 -5.40
C THR A 35 1.33 -0.85 -4.08
N TYR A 36 1.85 -1.86 -3.38
CA TYR A 36 2.65 -1.66 -2.18
C TYR A 36 4.00 -0.98 -2.49
N THR A 37 4.58 -1.30 -3.65
CA THR A 37 5.83 -0.66 -4.10
C THR A 37 5.62 0.82 -4.37
N GLU A 38 4.51 1.18 -5.02
CA GLU A 38 4.12 2.57 -5.22
C GLU A 38 3.83 3.28 -3.89
N TYR A 39 3.13 2.63 -2.95
CA TYR A 39 2.89 3.17 -1.61
C TYR A 39 4.21 3.51 -0.88
N ARG A 40 5.24 2.66 -0.97
CA ARG A 40 6.56 2.97 -0.41
C ARG A 40 7.20 4.16 -1.10
N ALA A 41 7.11 4.25 -2.43
CA ALA A 41 7.60 5.41 -3.17
C ALA A 41 6.87 6.71 -2.76
N VAL A 42 5.57 6.65 -2.48
CA VAL A 42 4.79 7.79 -1.96
C VAL A 42 5.31 8.22 -0.59
N ASN A 43 5.53 7.27 0.33
CA ASN A 43 6.12 7.57 1.64
C ASN A 43 7.50 8.25 1.52
N ASP A 44 8.35 7.75 0.64
CA ASP A 44 9.66 8.35 0.40
C ASP A 44 9.54 9.75 -0.23
N ALA A 45 8.56 9.96 -1.11
CA ALA A 45 8.28 11.24 -1.76
C ALA A 45 7.77 12.30 -0.78
N ILE A 46 6.87 11.97 0.15
CA ILE A 46 6.42 12.93 1.18
C ILE A 46 7.54 13.27 2.17
N ALA A 47 8.42 12.31 2.49
CA ALA A 47 9.59 12.56 3.32
C ALA A 47 10.56 13.54 2.65
N LYS A 48 10.80 13.37 1.33
CA LYS A 48 11.57 14.32 0.52
C LYS A 48 10.90 15.70 0.43
N ALA A 49 9.58 15.74 0.27
CA ALA A 49 8.83 17.00 0.23
C ALA A 49 8.96 17.77 1.56
N ARG A 50 8.80 17.09 2.70
CA ARG A 50 9.04 17.68 4.03
C ARG A 50 10.47 18.19 4.16
N ALA A 51 11.46 17.37 3.78
CA ALA A 51 12.87 17.72 3.89
C ALA A 51 13.28 18.90 3.00
N ALA A 52 12.62 19.08 1.85
CA ALA A 52 12.83 20.26 1.00
C ALA A 52 12.39 21.56 1.67
N GLY A 53 11.42 21.50 2.60
CA GLY A 53 10.97 22.65 3.36
C GLY A 53 10.19 23.67 2.51
N GLY A 54 10.16 24.91 3.00
CA GLY A 54 9.51 26.02 2.31
C GLY A 54 8.00 26.09 2.53
N THR A 55 7.31 26.67 1.56
CA THR A 55 5.85 26.81 1.51
C THR A 55 5.16 25.49 1.15
N PRO A 56 3.88 25.31 1.52
CA PRO A 56 3.12 24.14 1.08
C PRO A 56 3.15 23.92 -0.44
N GLN A 57 3.17 24.99 -1.24
CA GLN A 57 3.22 24.88 -2.70
C GLN A 57 4.56 24.31 -3.19
N GLU A 58 5.67 24.71 -2.58
CA GLU A 58 7.00 24.18 -2.90
C GLU A 58 7.13 22.70 -2.52
N MET A 59 6.54 22.30 -1.39
CA MET A 59 6.46 20.90 -0.97
C MET A 59 5.64 20.05 -1.96
N ARG A 60 4.50 20.55 -2.43
CA ARG A 60 3.69 19.88 -3.48
C ARG A 60 4.49 19.71 -4.77
N ALA A 61 5.18 20.76 -5.21
CA ALA A 61 6.04 20.69 -6.40
C ALA A 61 7.25 19.75 -6.21
N ALA A 62 7.79 19.64 -4.99
CA ALA A 62 8.85 18.69 -4.66
C ALA A 62 8.34 17.24 -4.69
N PHE A 63 7.13 17.02 -4.19
CA PHE A 63 6.46 15.73 -4.31
C PHE A 63 6.23 15.36 -5.77
N ASP A 64 5.67 16.27 -6.60
CA ASP A 64 5.38 16.01 -8.01
C ASP A 64 6.63 15.61 -8.80
N ARG A 65 7.76 16.27 -8.55
CA ARG A 65 9.07 15.89 -9.13
C ARG A 65 9.50 14.50 -8.69
N SER A 66 9.31 14.14 -7.42
CA SER A 66 9.60 12.80 -6.93
C SER A 66 8.63 11.77 -7.50
N ALA A 67 7.37 12.12 -7.70
CA ALA A 67 6.35 11.27 -8.29
C ALA A 67 6.69 10.90 -9.72
N GLU A 68 7.13 11.87 -10.53
CA GLU A 68 7.59 11.64 -11.90
C GLU A 68 8.78 10.67 -11.96
N VAL A 69 9.79 10.87 -11.11
CA VAL A 69 10.99 10.01 -11.07
C VAL A 69 10.68 8.58 -10.59
N ASN A 70 9.73 8.41 -9.67
CA ASN A 70 9.40 7.11 -9.09
C ASN A 70 8.15 6.47 -9.70
N TYR A 71 7.65 7.01 -10.82
CA TYR A 71 6.45 6.51 -11.52
C TYR A 71 5.21 6.40 -10.63
N ILE A 72 5.04 7.36 -9.71
CA ILE A 72 3.84 7.46 -8.88
C ILE A 72 2.72 8.07 -9.73
N SER A 73 1.59 7.38 -9.79
CA SER A 73 0.41 7.78 -10.56
C SER A 73 -0.87 7.79 -9.74
N SER A 74 -0.83 7.23 -8.53
CA SER A 74 -1.97 7.11 -7.63
C SER A 74 -2.47 8.43 -7.07
N ILE A 75 -1.53 9.34 -6.83
CA ILE A 75 -1.76 10.65 -6.23
C ILE A 75 -0.75 11.64 -6.79
N SER A 76 -1.04 12.93 -6.63
CA SER A 76 -0.19 14.04 -6.98
C SER A 76 -0.03 15.01 -5.80
N GLY A 77 0.78 16.04 -5.96
CA GLY A 77 1.00 17.07 -4.95
C GLY A 77 -0.31 17.73 -4.49
N ARG A 78 -1.35 17.76 -5.32
CA ARG A 78 -2.67 18.32 -4.94
C ARG A 78 -3.39 17.49 -3.87
N ASP A 79 -3.12 16.19 -3.82
CA ASP A 79 -3.77 15.22 -2.93
C ASP A 79 -3.09 15.15 -1.56
N LEU A 80 -2.00 15.92 -1.38
CA LEU A 80 -1.31 16.03 -0.10
C LEU A 80 -2.03 16.98 0.85
N THR A 81 -2.08 16.56 2.10
CA THR A 81 -2.46 17.39 3.24
C THR A 81 -1.19 17.88 3.93
N ILE A 82 -1.04 19.20 4.00
CA ILE A 82 0.16 19.86 4.56
C ILE A 82 -0.30 20.75 5.70
N GLU A 83 0.11 20.41 6.91
CA GLU A 83 -0.35 21.06 8.15
C GLU A 83 0.83 21.38 9.06
N ARG A 84 0.65 22.37 9.94
CA ARG A 84 1.66 22.70 10.94
C ARG A 84 1.38 21.93 12.23
N VAL A 85 2.22 20.95 12.54
CA VAL A 85 2.14 20.13 13.75
C VAL A 85 3.37 20.41 14.60
N ASN A 86 3.16 20.80 15.86
CA ASN A 86 4.26 21.12 16.80
C ASN A 86 5.28 22.16 16.27
N GLY A 87 4.81 23.10 15.46
CA GLY A 87 5.64 24.16 14.88
C GLY A 87 6.37 23.77 13.59
N GLU A 88 6.35 22.50 13.18
CA GLU A 88 6.90 22.03 11.90
C GLU A 88 5.79 21.77 10.89
N LEU A 89 6.11 21.89 9.60
CA LEU A 89 5.20 21.45 8.53
C LEU A 89 5.32 19.94 8.36
N GLU A 90 4.18 19.26 8.46
CA GLU A 90 4.05 17.83 8.24
C GLU A 90 3.22 17.59 6.97
N VAL A 91 3.60 16.55 6.23
CA VAL A 91 2.99 16.16 4.96
C VAL A 91 2.34 14.79 5.13
N SER A 92 1.10 14.66 4.68
CA SER A 92 0.34 13.42 4.75
C SER A 92 -0.47 13.17 3.49
N PHE A 93 -0.90 11.93 3.32
CA PHE A 93 -1.76 11.48 2.22
C PHE A 93 -2.70 10.38 2.69
N ALA A 94 -3.81 10.22 1.96
CA ALA A 94 -4.69 9.07 2.02
C ALA A 94 -5.29 8.82 0.62
N TYR A 95 -5.28 7.57 0.14
CA TYR A 95 -5.91 7.19 -1.12
C TYR A 95 -6.27 5.71 -1.19
N ASP A 96 -7.20 5.41 -2.10
CA ASP A 96 -7.72 4.07 -2.31
C ASP A 96 -7.15 3.43 -3.59
N LYS A 97 -6.82 2.14 -3.52
CA LYS A 97 -6.52 1.30 -4.67
C LYS A 97 -7.53 0.18 -4.80
N LYS A 98 -8.44 0.34 -5.76
CA LYS A 98 -9.37 -0.70 -6.15
C LYS A 98 -8.77 -1.58 -7.25
N ILE A 99 -8.55 -2.85 -6.93
CA ILE A 99 -8.04 -3.86 -7.84
C ILE A 99 -9.18 -4.79 -8.24
N HIS A 100 -9.53 -4.79 -9.52
CA HIS A 100 -10.50 -5.74 -10.06
C HIS A 100 -9.94 -7.16 -10.05
N LEU A 101 -10.72 -8.12 -9.54
CA LEU A 101 -10.32 -9.54 -9.50
C LEU A 101 -10.95 -10.31 -10.65
N ALA A 102 -12.26 -10.52 -10.59
CA ALA A 102 -13.06 -11.25 -11.57
C ALA A 102 -14.56 -10.97 -11.36
N GLY A 103 -15.32 -10.82 -12.44
CA GLY A 103 -16.77 -10.57 -12.34
C GLY A 103 -17.07 -9.33 -11.49
N PRO A 104 -18.04 -9.36 -10.55
CA PRO A 104 -18.27 -8.22 -9.65
C PRO A 104 -17.25 -8.11 -8.50
N ALA A 105 -16.28 -9.03 -8.38
CA ALA A 105 -15.36 -9.08 -7.25
C ALA A 105 -14.16 -8.15 -7.43
N SER A 106 -13.83 -7.39 -6.40
CA SER A 106 -12.67 -6.49 -6.32
C SER A 106 -12.05 -6.54 -4.93
N VAL A 107 -10.78 -6.14 -4.83
CA VAL A 107 -10.09 -5.86 -3.57
C VAL A 107 -9.88 -4.35 -3.49
N LEU A 108 -10.12 -3.79 -2.31
CA LEU A 108 -9.82 -2.42 -1.97
C LEU A 108 -8.61 -2.42 -1.02
N LEU A 109 -7.62 -1.60 -1.32
CA LEU A 109 -6.51 -1.30 -0.42
C LEU A 109 -6.54 0.18 -0.09
N GLU A 110 -6.60 0.50 1.19
CA GLU A 110 -6.59 1.87 1.70
C GLU A 110 -5.17 2.19 2.16
N TYR A 111 -4.57 3.21 1.55
CA TYR A 111 -3.20 3.63 1.83
C TYR A 111 -3.19 5.01 2.45
N SER A 112 -2.50 5.14 3.57
CA SER A 112 -2.31 6.42 4.25
C SER A 112 -0.90 6.52 4.82
N GLY A 113 -0.36 7.72 4.89
CA GLY A 113 0.96 7.98 5.47
C GLY A 113 1.10 9.42 5.93
N SER A 114 1.98 9.65 6.89
CA SER A 114 2.26 10.98 7.44
C SER A 114 3.72 11.08 7.90
N THR A 115 4.31 12.26 7.75
CA THR A 115 5.65 12.55 8.28
C THR A 115 5.67 12.90 9.77
N ALA A 116 4.52 13.08 10.41
CA ALA A 116 4.42 13.44 11.83
C ALA A 116 4.92 12.31 12.75
N LYS A 117 5.69 12.66 13.79
CA LYS A 117 6.10 11.72 14.86
C LYS A 117 4.87 11.23 15.63
N GLY A 118 4.36 10.05 15.28
CA GLY A 118 3.14 9.44 15.84
C GLY A 118 2.21 8.82 14.79
N GLY A 119 2.50 9.04 13.51
CA GLY A 119 1.90 8.45 12.29
C GLY A 119 0.65 7.59 12.42
N GLN A 120 -0.48 8.23 12.66
CA GLN A 120 -1.74 7.87 12.01
C GLN A 120 -2.31 9.19 11.48
N ALA A 121 -2.39 9.32 10.16
CA ALA A 121 -3.33 10.27 9.57
C ALA A 121 -4.70 9.77 10.04
N THR A 122 -5.39 10.53 10.88
CA THR A 122 -6.77 10.27 11.26
C THR A 122 -7.58 10.18 9.97
N ALA A 123 -7.84 8.95 9.52
CA ALA A 123 -8.88 8.67 8.55
C ALA A 123 -10.19 8.96 9.28
N GLU A 124 -10.79 10.11 8.96
CA GLU A 124 -12.18 10.40 9.29
C GLU A 124 -13.10 9.79 8.22
#